data_AF-A0A2I4ALS1-F1
#
_entry.id   AF-A0A2I4ALS1-F1
#
_cell.length_a   1.000
_cell.length_b   1.000
_cell.length_c   1.000
_cell.angle_alpha   90.00
_cell.angle_beta   90.00
_cell.angle_gamma   90.00
#
_symmetry.space_group_name_H-M   'P 1'
#
loop_
_entity.id
_entity.type
_entity.pdbx_description
1 polymer ?
#
loop_
_entity_poly.entity_id
_entity_poly.type
_entity_poly.pdbx_seq_one_letter_code
_entity_poly.pdbx_strand_id
1 'polypeptide(L)'
;MEYETKSGRPGPGNPTSPRRSVRKNLDFEPLSTTALILEDRPANLPAKPAEEAQKHRQQYEEMVAQAKKRELKDAQKRKKQLEDRCKLEESIGTAAQIWNQEILPNWSTMCTSRRVRDLWWQGVPPSVRGKVWSLAVGNELNITHELYNICLAR
;
A
#
# COMPACT_ATOMS: atom_id res chain seq x y z
N MET A 1 34.45 65.81 -36.15
CA MET A 1 35.58 65.16 -35.47
C MET A 1 35.26 63.68 -35.48
N GLU A 2 35.52 62.96 -36.58
CA GLU A 2 36.85 62.48 -37.04
C GLU A 2 37.54 61.75 -35.88
N TYR A 3 38.04 60.51 -36.02
CA TYR A 3 38.92 60.02 -37.08
C TYR A 3 38.97 58.48 -37.05
N GLU A 4 38.85 57.83 -38.21
CA GLU A 4 39.47 56.52 -38.48
C GLU A 4 40.98 56.70 -38.69
N THR A 5 41.80 55.65 -38.52
CA THR A 5 42.46 54.88 -39.61
C THR A 5 43.65 54.04 -39.07
N LYS A 6 43.84 52.85 -39.69
CA LYS A 6 45.07 52.03 -39.89
C LYS A 6 45.45 51.01 -38.81
N SER A 7 46.06 49.83 -39.07
CA SER A 7 46.04 48.77 -40.12
C SER A 7 47.27 47.88 -39.85
N GLY A 8 47.19 46.54 -39.83
CA GLY A 8 48.38 45.66 -39.86
C GLY A 8 48.19 44.21 -39.37
N ARG A 9 48.36 43.22 -40.29
CA ARG A 9 48.25 41.74 -40.14
C ARG A 9 49.56 41.08 -39.56
N PRO A 10 49.79 39.74 -39.65
CA PRO A 10 49.09 38.58 -39.06
C PRO A 10 50.07 37.63 -38.30
N GLY A 11 49.56 36.78 -37.39
CA GLY A 11 50.30 35.66 -36.79
C GLY A 11 49.51 34.34 -36.95
N PRO A 12 50.15 33.19 -37.29
CA PRO A 12 49.48 31.99 -37.77
C PRO A 12 49.13 30.99 -36.65
N GLY A 13 48.12 30.14 -36.88
CA GLY A 13 47.97 28.87 -36.16
C GLY A 13 46.55 28.55 -35.66
N ASN A 14 45.72 28.01 -36.56
CA ASN A 14 44.52 27.20 -36.25
C ASN A 14 44.89 25.94 -35.40
N PRO A 15 43.97 25.08 -34.88
CA PRO A 15 42.52 25.02 -35.18
C PRO A 15 41.56 24.71 -33.97
N THR A 16 40.30 25.07 -34.18
CA THR A 16 39.02 24.46 -33.75
C THR A 16 38.93 23.39 -32.64
N SER A 17 37.87 23.56 -31.82
CA SER A 17 36.78 22.59 -31.51
C SER A 17 36.59 22.27 -30.00
N PRO A 18 35.40 21.86 -29.53
CA PRO A 18 34.18 22.66 -29.48
C PRO A 18 33.57 22.69 -28.07
N ARG A 19 32.70 23.66 -27.81
CA ARG A 19 31.67 23.56 -26.78
C ARG A 19 30.91 22.25 -26.97
N ARG A 20 31.07 21.28 -26.07
CA ARG A 20 30.19 20.11 -26.00
C ARG A 20 29.43 20.11 -24.69
N SER A 21 28.22 20.67 -24.80
CA SER A 21 27.07 20.35 -23.98
C SER A 21 27.01 18.85 -23.68
N VAL A 22 27.23 18.48 -22.43
CA VAL A 22 26.85 17.17 -21.90
C VAL A 22 26.25 17.38 -20.51
N ARG A 23 25.13 18.10 -20.44
CA ARG A 23 24.17 17.87 -19.35
C ARG A 23 23.45 16.57 -19.72
N LYS A 24 24.09 15.44 -19.39
CA LYS A 24 23.41 14.15 -19.36
C LYS A 24 22.45 14.22 -18.19
N ASN A 25 21.17 14.41 -18.48
CA ASN A 25 20.11 14.07 -17.54
C ASN A 25 20.26 12.56 -17.30
N LEU A 26 20.90 12.20 -16.19
CA LEU A 26 20.75 10.87 -15.63
C LEU A 26 19.31 10.83 -15.12
N ASP A 27 18.46 10.05 -15.78
CA ASP A 27 17.16 9.68 -15.24
C ASP A 27 17.42 8.93 -13.93
N PHE A 28 17.38 9.70 -12.84
CA PHE A 28 17.70 9.25 -11.50
C PHE A 28 16.44 8.60 -10.94
N GLU A 29 16.27 7.30 -11.22
CA GLU A 29 15.39 6.44 -10.44
C GLU A 29 15.86 6.50 -8.98
N PRO A 30 15.05 7.00 -8.03
CA PRO A 30 15.51 7.22 -6.66
C PRO A 30 15.47 5.90 -5.88
N LEU A 31 16.34 4.96 -6.26
CA LEU A 31 16.60 3.76 -5.48
C LEU A 31 17.59 4.13 -4.37
N SER A 32 17.04 4.52 -3.21
CA SER A 32 17.76 4.72 -1.95
C SER A 32 18.68 5.96 -1.88
N THR A 33 18.66 6.64 -0.74
CA THR A 33 19.45 7.85 -0.40
C THR A 33 20.97 7.63 -0.49
N THR A 34 21.40 6.38 -0.65
CA THR A 34 22.79 5.97 -0.91
C THR A 34 23.34 6.53 -2.21
N ALA A 35 22.51 6.68 -3.24
CA ALA A 35 22.96 7.23 -4.52
C ALA A 35 23.29 8.73 -4.45
N LEU A 36 22.86 9.41 -3.38
CA LEU A 36 23.10 10.83 -3.14
C LEU A 36 24.33 11.10 -2.25
N ILE A 37 24.89 10.08 -1.58
CA ILE A 37 26.10 10.22 -0.78
C ILE A 37 27.30 9.99 -1.70
N LEU A 38 27.86 11.09 -2.22
CA LEU A 38 29.10 11.07 -3.01
C LEU A 38 30.21 10.46 -2.13
N GLU A 39 30.63 9.22 -2.42
CA GLU A 39 31.61 8.49 -1.60
C GLU A 39 32.95 9.23 -1.51
N ASP A 40 33.32 9.98 -2.56
CA ASP A 40 34.54 10.77 -2.62
C ASP A 40 34.28 12.28 -2.62
N ARG A 41 35.01 12.98 -1.75
CA ARG A 41 35.03 14.45 -1.73
C ARG A 41 35.84 14.97 -2.92
N PRO A 42 35.45 16.11 -3.52
CA PRO A 42 36.22 16.73 -4.60
C PRO A 42 37.65 17.07 -4.16
N ALA A 43 38.60 16.99 -5.10
CA ALA A 43 40.06 17.05 -4.89
C ALA A 43 40.61 18.29 -4.14
N ASN A 44 39.77 19.30 -3.88
CA ASN A 44 40.15 20.56 -3.23
C ASN A 44 39.96 20.55 -1.70
N LEU A 45 39.40 19.48 -1.12
CA LEU A 45 39.24 19.33 0.34
C LEU A 45 40.09 18.14 0.83
N PRO A 46 40.70 18.22 2.02
CA PRO A 46 41.40 17.08 2.61
C PRO A 46 40.45 15.89 2.75
N ALA A 47 40.93 14.71 2.36
CA ALA A 47 40.17 13.48 2.46
C ALA A 47 39.69 13.26 3.89
N LYS A 48 38.44 12.79 4.03
CA LYS A 48 37.88 12.41 5.33
C LYS A 48 38.82 11.36 5.94
N PRO A 49 39.26 11.48 7.22
CA PRO A 49 40.20 10.52 7.80
C PRO A 49 39.63 9.10 7.68
N ALA A 50 40.50 8.13 7.37
CA ALA A 50 40.09 6.76 7.02
C ALA A 50 39.19 6.10 8.10
N GLU A 51 39.44 6.44 9.36
CA GLU A 51 38.67 5.98 10.51
C GLU A 51 37.22 6.50 10.50
N GLU A 52 37.02 7.79 10.19
CA GLU A 52 35.69 8.39 10.10
C GLU A 52 34.91 7.83 8.90
N ALA A 53 35.58 7.60 7.76
CA ALA A 53 34.98 6.96 6.60
C ALA A 53 34.52 5.51 6.89
N GLN A 54 35.33 4.73 7.61
CA GLN A 54 34.98 3.37 8.01
C GLN A 54 33.80 3.35 8.98
N LYS A 55 33.78 4.24 9.97
CA LYS A 55 32.66 4.38 10.91
C LYS A 55 31.34 4.71 10.19
N HIS A 56 31.37 5.64 9.24
CA HIS A 56 30.20 5.97 8.43
C HIS A 56 29.71 4.78 7.60
N ARG A 57 30.61 4.00 6.98
CA ARG A 57 30.24 2.78 6.25
C ARG A 57 29.53 1.77 7.16
N GLN A 58 30.08 1.52 8.35
CA GLN A 58 29.47 0.59 9.32
C GLN A 58 28.07 1.05 9.76
N GLN A 59 27.90 2.34 10.09
CA GLN A 59 26.59 2.89 10.49
C GLN A 59 25.55 2.80 9.37
N TYR A 60 25.97 3.04 8.12
CA TYR A 60 25.10 2.92 6.96
C TYR A 60 24.69 1.46 6.72
N GLU A 61 25.64 0.53 6.75
CA GLU A 61 25.37 -0.91 6.62
C GLU A 61 24.39 -1.38 7.70
N GLU A 62 24.56 -0.95 8.94
CA GLU A 62 23.64 -1.26 10.05
C GLU A 62 22.24 -0.68 9.80
N MET A 63 22.14 0.57 9.35
CA MET A 63 20.85 1.21 9.02
C MET A 63 20.13 0.45 7.92
N VAL A 64 20.83 0.08 6.84
CA VAL A 64 20.28 -0.68 5.73
C VAL A 64 19.84 -2.06 6.18
N ALA A 65 20.66 -2.75 6.97
CA ALA A 65 20.31 -4.06 7.52
C ALA A 65 19.05 -3.97 8.40
N GLN A 66 18.94 -2.94 9.23
CA GLN A 66 17.76 -2.70 10.06
C GLN A 66 16.53 -2.38 9.21
N ALA A 67 16.66 -1.54 8.19
CA ALA A 67 15.58 -1.19 7.28
C ALA A 67 15.05 -2.43 6.53
N LYS A 68 15.96 -3.22 5.93
CA LYS A 68 15.62 -4.48 5.26
C LYS A 68 14.92 -5.48 6.19
N LYS A 69 15.39 -5.60 7.44
CA LYS A 69 14.78 -6.48 8.45
C LYS A 69 13.37 -6.03 8.83
N ARG A 70 13.14 -4.72 8.99
CA ARG A 70 11.81 -4.15 9.28
C ARG A 70 10.86 -4.37 8.10
N GLU A 71 11.31 -4.08 6.89
CA GLU A 71 10.52 -4.26 5.67
C GLU A 71 10.08 -5.71 5.49
N LEU A 72 10.99 -6.68 5.66
CA LEU A 72 10.65 -8.10 5.56
C LEU A 72 9.61 -8.52 6.60
N LYS A 73 9.75 -8.04 7.85
CA LYS A 73 8.79 -8.34 8.92
C LYS A 73 7.41 -7.75 8.63
N ASP A 74 7.36 -6.52 8.13
CA ASP A 74 6.11 -5.85 7.79
C ASP A 74 5.44 -6.50 6.57
N ALA A 75 6.22 -6.90 5.56
CA ALA A 75 5.73 -7.66 4.41
C ALA A 75 5.12 -9.01 4.84
N GLN A 76 5.80 -9.76 5.72
CA GLN A 76 5.28 -11.01 6.28
C GLN A 76 3.99 -10.78 7.08
N LYS A 77 3.94 -9.75 7.92
CA LYS A 77 2.74 -9.40 8.70
C LYS A 77 1.56 -9.04 7.78
N ARG A 78 1.79 -8.23 6.76
CA ARG A 78 0.76 -7.85 5.76
C ARG A 78 0.25 -9.07 5.00
N LYS A 79 1.16 -9.96 4.57
CA LYS A 79 0.79 -11.22 3.91
C LYS A 79 -0.10 -12.07 4.81
N LYS A 80 0.28 -12.27 6.07
CA LYS A 80 -0.52 -13.04 7.04
C LYS A 80 -1.91 -12.42 7.26
N GLN A 81 -1.99 -11.10 7.44
CA GLN A 81 -3.27 -10.41 7.62
C GLN A 81 -4.19 -10.57 6.41
N LEU A 82 -3.63 -10.52 5.20
CA LEU A 82 -4.38 -10.73 3.97
C LEU A 82 -4.90 -12.18 3.89
N GLU A 83 -4.07 -13.16 4.18
CA GLU A 83 -4.46 -14.58 4.22
C GLU A 83 -5.57 -14.85 5.24
N ASP A 84 -5.46 -14.29 6.45
CA ASP A 84 -6.46 -14.43 7.50
C ASP A 84 -7.79 -13.78 7.08
N ARG A 85 -7.75 -12.64 6.38
CA ARG A 85 -8.95 -11.98 5.84
C ARG A 85 -9.61 -12.82 4.74
N CYS A 86 -8.83 -13.37 3.82
CA CYS A 86 -9.35 -14.24 2.76
C CYS A 86 -10.02 -15.50 3.32
N LYS A 87 -9.41 -16.14 4.32
CA LYS A 87 -10.01 -17.31 5.01
C LYS A 87 -11.33 -16.97 5.69
N LEU A 88 -11.42 -15.79 6.32
CA LEU A 88 -12.65 -15.33 6.95
C LEU A 88 -13.74 -15.08 5.89
N GLU A 89 -13.40 -14.42 4.78
CA GLU A 89 -14.34 -14.17 3.67
C GLU A 89 -14.85 -15.48 3.07
N GLU A 90 -13.98 -16.47 2.86
CA GLU A 90 -14.35 -17.81 2.36
C GLU A 90 -15.27 -18.55 3.34
N SER A 91 -14.97 -18.49 4.64
CA SER A 91 -15.81 -19.08 5.69
C SER A 91 -17.21 -18.43 5.72
N ILE A 92 -17.27 -17.09 5.63
CA ILE A 92 -18.54 -16.35 5.53
C ILE A 92 -19.30 -16.73 4.26
N GLY A 93 -18.62 -16.83 3.12
CA GLY A 93 -19.21 -17.23 1.84
C GLY A 93 -19.82 -18.63 1.90
N THR A 94 -19.08 -19.58 2.46
CA THR A 94 -19.51 -20.97 2.65
C THR A 94 -20.74 -21.04 3.57
N ALA A 95 -20.68 -20.37 4.71
CA ALA A 95 -21.82 -20.29 5.63
C ALA A 95 -23.04 -19.65 4.95
N ALA A 96 -22.85 -18.55 4.20
CA ALA A 96 -23.93 -17.90 3.47
C ALA A 96 -24.59 -18.83 2.44
N GLN A 97 -23.80 -19.68 1.78
CA GLN A 97 -24.33 -20.67 0.86
C GLN A 97 -25.21 -21.70 1.58
N ILE A 98 -24.73 -22.26 2.71
CA ILE A 98 -25.50 -23.20 3.53
C ILE A 98 -26.81 -22.57 4.01
N TRP A 99 -26.74 -21.32 4.48
CA TRP A 99 -27.92 -20.58 4.92
C TRP A 99 -28.95 -20.41 3.80
N ASN A 100 -28.51 -20.04 2.59
CA ASN A 100 -29.42 -19.81 1.46
C ASN A 100 -29.96 -21.09 0.83
N GLN A 101 -29.14 -22.14 0.72
CA GLN A 101 -29.51 -23.36 -0.01
C GLN A 101 -30.19 -24.40 0.88
N GLU A 102 -29.83 -24.47 2.16
CA GLU A 102 -30.28 -25.56 3.03
C GLU A 102 -31.22 -25.07 4.15
N ILE A 103 -30.85 -23.98 4.85
CA ILE A 103 -31.52 -23.58 6.09
C ILE A 103 -32.75 -22.73 5.82
N LEU A 104 -32.61 -21.62 5.09
CA LEU A 104 -33.70 -20.67 4.83
C LEU A 104 -34.89 -21.29 4.09
N PRO A 105 -34.72 -22.16 3.08
CA PRO A 105 -35.85 -22.81 2.41
C PRO A 105 -36.63 -23.76 3.33
N ASN A 106 -35.95 -24.35 4.32
CA ASN A 106 -36.52 -25.34 5.24
C ASN A 106 -36.54 -24.81 6.68
N TRP A 107 -36.80 -23.50 6.86
CA TRP A 107 -36.61 -22.82 8.14
C TRP A 107 -37.36 -23.48 9.30
N SER A 108 -38.63 -23.87 9.09
CA SER A 108 -39.50 -24.45 10.11
C SER A 108 -38.99 -25.78 10.68
N THR A 109 -38.27 -26.57 9.90
CA THR A 109 -37.71 -27.86 10.33
C THR A 109 -36.26 -27.73 10.80
N MET A 110 -35.51 -26.80 10.23
CA MET A 110 -34.06 -26.69 10.44
C MET A 110 -33.67 -25.77 11.59
N CYS A 111 -34.48 -24.77 11.95
CA CYS A 111 -34.10 -23.73 12.91
C CYS A 111 -33.75 -24.27 14.32
N THR A 112 -34.30 -25.41 14.71
CA THR A 112 -34.05 -26.04 16.03
C THR A 112 -32.88 -27.03 16.02
N SER A 113 -32.35 -27.38 14.85
CA SER A 113 -31.26 -28.35 14.70
C SER A 113 -29.97 -27.85 15.35
N ARG A 114 -29.26 -28.77 16.03
CA ARG A 114 -27.95 -28.47 16.65
C ARG A 114 -26.96 -27.89 15.63
N ARG A 115 -26.93 -28.43 14.41
CA ARG A 115 -26.03 -27.94 13.34
C ARG A 115 -26.26 -26.47 13.02
N VAL A 116 -27.52 -26.05 12.93
CA VAL A 116 -27.87 -24.65 12.63
C VAL A 116 -27.53 -23.73 13.81
N ARG A 117 -27.71 -24.21 15.04
CA ARG A 117 -27.32 -23.46 16.25
C ARG A 117 -25.81 -23.26 16.34
N ASP A 118 -25.03 -24.29 16.04
CA ASP A 118 -23.56 -24.20 16.02
C ASP A 118 -23.11 -23.21 14.91
N LEU A 119 -23.75 -23.25 13.75
CA LEU A 119 -23.49 -22.30 12.66
C LEU A 119 -23.88 -20.87 13.04
N TRP A 120 -25.01 -20.68 13.71
CA TRP A 120 -25.42 -19.39 14.26
C TRP A 120 -24.38 -18.88 15.26
N TRP A 121 -23.89 -19.74 16.15
CA TRP A 121 -22.91 -19.37 17.18
C TRP A 121 -21.58 -18.90 16.59
N GLN A 122 -21.19 -19.42 15.43
CA GLN A 122 -20.05 -18.92 14.65
C GLN A 122 -20.32 -17.54 14.02
N GLY A 123 -21.59 -17.17 13.87
CA GLY A 123 -22.06 -15.88 13.37
C GLY A 123 -22.93 -16.02 12.13
N VAL A 124 -24.04 -15.28 12.09
CA VAL A 124 -24.93 -15.22 10.92
C VAL A 124 -24.30 -14.34 9.83
N PRO A 125 -24.12 -14.84 8.58
CA PRO A 125 -23.53 -14.08 7.49
C PRO A 125 -24.29 -12.77 7.23
N PRO A 126 -23.60 -11.64 6.96
CA PRO A 126 -24.25 -10.34 6.81
C PRO A 126 -25.37 -10.31 5.75
N SER A 127 -25.17 -11.02 4.63
CA SER A 127 -26.12 -11.05 3.50
C SER A 127 -27.47 -11.68 3.84
N VAL A 128 -27.51 -12.64 4.76
CA VAL A 128 -28.75 -13.35 5.13
C VAL A 128 -29.32 -12.88 6.46
N ARG A 129 -28.56 -12.08 7.23
CA ARG A 129 -28.90 -11.69 8.60
C ARG A 129 -30.29 -11.09 8.73
N GLY A 130 -30.65 -10.16 7.85
CA GLY A 130 -31.98 -9.53 7.87
C GLY A 130 -33.11 -10.56 7.78
N LYS A 131 -32.99 -11.52 6.85
CA LYS A 131 -34.00 -12.57 6.63
C LYS A 131 -34.03 -13.57 7.78
N VAL A 132 -32.86 -13.97 8.28
CA VAL A 132 -32.77 -14.89 9.43
C VAL A 132 -33.40 -14.26 10.67
N TRP A 133 -33.08 -13.00 10.97
CA TRP A 133 -33.64 -12.32 12.13
C TRP A 133 -35.14 -12.02 11.98
N SER A 134 -35.62 -11.63 10.81
CA SER A 134 -37.07 -11.47 10.60
C SER A 134 -37.83 -12.78 10.83
N LEU A 135 -37.26 -13.92 10.42
CA LEU A 135 -37.86 -15.23 10.63
C LEU A 135 -37.75 -15.73 12.09
N ALA A 136 -36.65 -15.41 12.76
CA ALA A 136 -36.41 -15.82 14.15
C ALA A 136 -37.22 -15.01 15.16
N VAL A 137 -37.36 -13.70 14.93
CA VAL A 137 -38.18 -12.81 15.76
C VAL A 137 -39.67 -13.01 15.45
N GLY A 138 -40.02 -13.23 14.19
CA GLY A 138 -41.41 -13.32 13.74
C GLY A 138 -42.13 -11.96 13.73
N ASN A 139 -43.44 -11.99 13.54
CA ASN A 139 -44.31 -10.81 13.54
C ASN A 139 -45.68 -11.15 14.15
N GLU A 140 -45.70 -11.60 15.40
CA GLU A 140 -46.93 -11.99 16.11
C GLU A 140 -47.92 -10.83 16.26
N LEU A 141 -47.40 -9.59 16.30
CA LEU A 141 -48.19 -8.36 16.36
C LEU A 141 -48.79 -7.95 15.00
N ASN A 142 -48.49 -8.68 13.93
CA ASN A 142 -48.94 -8.40 12.55
C ASN A 142 -48.70 -6.95 12.12
N ILE A 143 -47.54 -6.39 12.49
CA ILE A 143 -47.16 -5.03 12.11
C ILE A 143 -46.96 -4.98 10.59
N THR A 144 -47.68 -4.08 9.92
CA THR A 144 -47.58 -3.84 8.48
C THR A 144 -46.75 -2.59 8.18
N HIS A 145 -46.24 -2.48 6.96
CA HIS A 145 -45.53 -1.28 6.52
C HIS A 145 -46.43 -0.03 6.57
N GLU A 146 -47.72 -0.19 6.29
CA GLU A 146 -48.70 0.89 6.39
C GLU A 146 -48.83 1.39 7.83
N LEU A 147 -49.02 0.47 8.80
CA LEU A 147 -49.11 0.84 10.22
C LEU A 147 -47.84 1.54 10.70
N TYR A 148 -46.67 1.04 10.29
CA TYR A 148 -45.39 1.67 10.59
C TYR A 148 -45.33 3.12 10.05
N ASN A 149 -45.70 3.33 8.79
CA ASN A 149 -45.67 4.66 8.16
C ASN A 149 -46.63 5.64 8.82
N ILE A 150 -47.82 5.19 9.23
CA ILE A 150 -48.80 6.01 9.97
C ILE A 150 -48.21 6.47 11.31
N CYS A 151 -47.54 5.58 12.04
CA CYS A 151 -46.91 5.90 13.32
C CYS A 151 -45.68 6.80 13.15
N LEU A 152 -44.90 6.62 12.09
CA LEU A 152 -43.72 7.43 11.79
C LEU A 152 -44.07 8.88 11.41
N ALA A 153 -45.21 9.09 10.75
CA ALA A 153 -45.67 10.40 10.33
C ALA A 153 -46.30 11.25 11.45
N ARG A 154 -46.36 10.73 12.68
CA ARG A 154 -46.83 11.43 13.88
C ARG A 154 -45.66 11.96 14.69
#